data_AF-A0A0F9CFF2-F1
#
_entry.id   AF-A0A0F9CFF2-F1
#
_cell.length_a   1.000
_cell.length_b   1.000
_cell.length_c   1.000
_cell.angle_alpha   90.00
_cell.angle_beta   90.00
_cell.angle_gamma   90.00
#
_symmetry.space_group_name_H-M   'P 1'
#
loop_
_entity.id
_entity.type
_entity.pdbx_description
1 polymer ?
#
loop_
_entity_poly.entity_id
_entity_poly.type
_entity_poly.pdbx_seq_one_letter_code
_entity_poly.pdbx_strand_id
1 'polypeptide(L)' 'WSPILHGVSAVSGVLGVLALFSFWFGLTTGTTFLGNTPEHAFDDAIALLLVSIAFGIGALIHQNEERK' A
#
# COMPACT_ATOMS: atom_id res chain seq x y z
N TRP A 1 10.67 -8.59 -15.46
CA TRP A 1 10.36 -8.57 -14.02
C TRP A 1 10.18 -7.15 -13.48
N SER A 2 11.04 -6.19 -13.87
CA SER A 2 10.93 -4.76 -13.49
C SER A 2 9.53 -4.11 -13.61
N PRO A 3 8.73 -4.31 -14.70
CA PRO A 3 7.40 -3.68 -14.79
C PRO A 3 6.38 -4.21 -13.79
N ILE A 4 6.47 -5.51 -13.45
CA ILE A 4 5.56 -6.16 -12.51
C ILE A 4 5.86 -5.67 -11.08
N LEU A 5 7.14 -5.60 -10.71
CA LEU A 5 7.55 -5.11 -9.38
C LEU A 5 7.14 -3.64 -9.18
N HIS A 6 7.33 -2.79 -10.19
CA HIS A 6 6.85 -1.42 -10.17
C HIS A 6 5.33 -1.34 -10.07
N GLY A 7 4.61 -2.15 -10.84
CA GLY A 7 3.14 -2.18 -10.81
C GLY A 7 2.61 -2.58 -9.44
N VAL A 8 3.14 -3.64 -8.84
CA VAL A 8 2.76 -4.10 -7.50
C VAL A 8 3.07 -3.02 -6.45
N SER A 9 4.26 -2.41 -6.51
CA SER A 9 4.65 -1.33 -5.61
C SER A 9 3.69 -0.14 -5.68
N ALA A 10 3.35 0.31 -6.90
CA ALA A 10 2.46 1.44 -7.11
C ALA A 10 1.02 1.14 -6.63
N VAL A 11 0.47 -0.02 -7.01
CA VAL A 11 -0.92 -0.39 -6.66
C VAL A 11 -1.05 -0.56 -5.14
N SER A 12 -0.15 -1.30 -4.51
CA SER A 12 -0.18 -1.48 -3.05
C SER A 12 0.03 -0.16 -2.30
N GLY A 13 0.86 0.75 -2.81
CA GLY A 13 1.04 2.08 -2.22
C GLY A 13 -0.24 2.91 -2.25
N VAL A 14 -0.91 2.96 -3.41
CA VAL A 14 -2.19 3.68 -3.56
C VAL A 14 -3.26 3.07 -2.65
N LEU A 15 -3.41 1.75 -2.66
CA LEU A 15 -4.40 1.07 -1.81
C LEU A 15 -4.11 1.25 -0.32
N GLY A 16 -2.83 1.22 0.09
CA GLY A 16 -2.44 1.45 1.48
C GLY A 16 -2.76 2.87 1.96
N VAL A 17 -2.54 3.88 1.10
CA VAL A 17 -2.93 5.27 1.39
C VAL A 17 -4.45 5.40 1.50
N LEU A 18 -5.22 4.78 0.60
CA LEU A 18 -6.69 4.80 0.66
C LEU A 18 -7.24 4.09 1.90
N ALA A 19 -6.63 2.96 2.31
CA ALA A 19 -6.96 2.26 3.54
C ALA A 19 -6.68 3.14 4.77
N LEU A 20 -5.55 3.87 4.78
CA LEU A 20 -5.25 4.83 5.85
C LEU A 20 -6.28 5.95 5.93
N PHE A 21 -6.69 6.53 4.80
CA PHE A 21 -7.76 7.53 4.76
C PHE A 21 -9.09 6.97 5.28
N SER A 22 -9.41 5.71 4.93
CA SER A 22 -10.62 5.03 5.38
C SER A 22 -10.61 4.83 6.91
N PHE A 23 -9.46 4.49 7.50
CA PHE A 23 -9.27 4.41 8.95
C PHE A 23 -9.56 5.75 9.64
N TRP A 24 -8.93 6.84 9.18
CA TRP A 24 -9.15 8.18 9.76
C TRP A 24 -10.61 8.65 9.65
N PHE A 25 -11.24 8.38 8.51
CA PHE A 25 -12.65 8.67 8.31
C PHE A 25 -13.54 7.86 9.27
N GLY A 26 -13.24 6.56 9.45
CA GLY A 26 -13.96 5.70 10.38
C GLY A 26 -13.83 6.16 11.84
N LEU A 27 -12.64 6.59 12.26
CA LEU A 27 -12.42 7.15 13.59
C LEU A 27 -13.18 8.45 13.84
N THR A 28 -13.24 9.34 12.85
CA THR A 28 -13.87 10.66 13.01
C THR A 28 -15.38 10.63 12.95
N THR A 29 -15.96 9.70 12.17
CA THR A 29 -17.41 9.60 11.97
C THR A 29 -18.07 8.54 12.83
N GLY A 30 -17.29 7.64 13.46
CA GLY A 30 -17.80 6.46 14.14
C GLY A 30 -18.47 5.46 13.19
N THR A 31 -18.23 5.58 11.88
CA THR A 31 -18.85 4.74 10.85
C THR A 31 -17.88 3.68 10.35
N THR A 32 -18.44 2.51 10.04
CA THR A 32 -17.76 1.46 9.27
C THR A 32 -17.69 1.90 7.81
N PHE A 33 -16.49 2.17 7.30
CA PHE A 33 -16.29 2.50 5.89
C PHE A 33 -16.23 1.22 5.06
N LEU A 34 -17.11 1.08 4.07
CA LEU A 34 -17.26 -0.13 3.24
C LEU A 34 -17.46 -1.44 4.03
N GLY A 35 -18.07 -1.36 5.23
CA GLY A 35 -18.28 -2.52 6.10
C GLY A 35 -17.03 -3.00 6.84
N ASN A 36 -15.89 -2.33 6.67
CA ASN A 36 -14.65 -2.64 7.37
C ASN A 36 -14.53 -1.82 8.66
N THR A 37 -14.12 -2.47 9.75
CA THR A 37 -13.87 -1.77 11.01
C THR A 37 -12.63 -0.87 10.86
N PRO A 38 -12.51 0.22 11.64
CA PRO A 38 -11.31 1.05 11.61
C PRO A 38 -10.01 0.24 11.81
N GLU A 39 -10.04 -0.74 12.71
CA GLU A 39 -8.87 -1.59 12.99
C GLU A 39 -8.40 -2.40 11.78
N HIS A 40 -9.32 -3.03 11.03
CA HIS A 40 -8.95 -3.70 9.78
C HIS A 40 -8.39 -2.73 8.74
N ALA A 41 -8.97 -1.53 8.60
CA ALA A 41 -8.48 -0.54 7.65
C ALA A 41 -7.05 -0.06 8.00
N PHE A 42 -6.70 -0.01 9.28
CA PHE A 42 -5.36 0.32 9.73
C PHE A 42 -4.35 -0.80 9.46
N ASP A 43 -4.72 -2.05 9.77
CA ASP A 43 -3.88 -3.22 9.49
C ASP A 43 -3.63 -3.40 7.98
N ASP A 44 -4.67 -3.25 7.17
CA ASP A 44 -4.59 -3.27 5.71
C ASP A 44 -3.65 -2.16 5.20
N ALA A 45 -3.77 -0.94 5.76
CA ALA A 45 -2.90 0.18 5.40
C ALA A 45 -1.43 -0.14 5.68
N ILE A 46 -1.10 -0.67 6.86
CA ILE A 46 0.27 -1.06 7.22
C ILE A 46 0.79 -2.13 6.24
N ALA A 47 0.03 -3.21 6.04
CA ALA A 47 0.45 -4.31 5.19
C ALA A 47 0.71 -3.84 3.75
N LEU A 48 -0.22 -3.08 3.18
CA LEU A 48 -0.13 -2.59 1.81
C LEU A 48 1.02 -1.58 1.62
N LEU A 49 1.27 -0.69 2.58
CA LEU A 49 2.40 0.23 2.52
C LEU A 49 3.75 -0.50 2.63
N LEU A 50 3.85 -1.51 3.51
CA LEU A 50 5.06 -2.33 3.61
C LEU A 50 5.32 -3.12 2.32
N VAL A 51 4.29 -3.69 1.71
CA VAL A 51 4.38 -4.34 0.39
C VAL A 51 4.84 -3.33 -0.66
N SER A 52 4.28 -2.12 -0.67
CA SER A 52 4.67 -1.06 -1.60
C SER A 52 6.15 -0.73 -1.53
N ILE A 53 6.67 -0.57 -0.31
CA ILE A 53 8.08 -0.28 -0.05
C ILE A 53 8.96 -1.46 -0.48
N ALA A 54 8.61 -2.69 -0.09
CA ALA A 54 9.41 -3.87 -0.41
C ALA A 54 9.56 -4.07 -1.93
N PHE A 55 8.45 -3.99 -2.67
CA PHE A 55 8.46 -4.12 -4.13
C PHE A 55 9.09 -2.92 -4.82
N GLY A 56 8.98 -1.72 -4.25
CA GLY A 56 9.62 -0.51 -4.77
C GLY A 56 11.14 -0.59 -4.67
N ILE A 57 11.67 -1.05 -3.53
CA ILE A 57 13.10 -1.30 -3.35
C ILE A 57 13.57 -2.38 -4.34
N GLY A 58 12.84 -3.50 -4.44
CA GLY A 58 13.17 -4.55 -5.41
C GLY A 58 13.21 -4.06 -6.86
N ALA A 59 12.26 -3.19 -7.23
CA ALA A 59 12.23 -2.57 -8.56
C ALA A 59 13.45 -1.66 -8.80
N LEU A 60 13.86 -0.86 -7.80
CA LEU A 60 15.05 -0.02 -7.88
C LEU A 60 16.35 -0.83 -8.01
N ILE A 61 16.48 -1.92 -7.25
CA ILE A 61 17.63 -2.82 -7.31
C ILE A 61 17.73 -3.42 -8.72
N HIS A 62 16.63 -3.97 -9.24
CA HIS A 62 16.59 -4.56 -10.58
C HIS A 62 16.90 -3.52 -11.67
N GLN A 63 16.34 -2.31 -11.57
CA GLN A 63 16.64 -1.24 -12.51
C GLN A 63 18.12 -0.82 -12.46
N ASN A 64 18.77 -0.89 -11.30
CA ASN A 64 20.20 -0.65 -11.18
C ASN A 64 21.04 -1.77 -11.83
N GLU A 65 20.63 -3.02 -11.69
CA GLU A 65 21.27 -4.16 -12.36
C GLU A 65 21.13 -4.11 -13.88
N GLU A 66 19.97 -3.70 -14.39
CA GLU A 66 19.74 -3.50 -15.84
C GLU A 66 20.59 -2.37 -16.45
N ARG A 67 21.09 -1.44 -15.62
CA ARG A 67 21.90 -0.29 -16.04
C ARG A 67 23.41 -0.54 -15.98
N LYS A 68 23.84 -1.66 -15.41
CA LYS A 68 25.25 -2.08 -15.36
C LYS A 68 25.62 -2.83 -16.63
#